data_AF-A0A3B9Z5R1-F1
#
_entry.id   AF-A0A3B9Z5R1-F1
#
_cell.length_a   1.000
_cell.length_b   1.000
_cell.length_c   1.000
_cell.angle_alpha   90.00
_cell.angle_beta   90.00
_cell.angle_gamma   90.00
#
_symmetry.space_group_name_H-M   'P 1'
#
loop_
_entity.id
_entity.type
_entity.pdbx_description
1 polymer ?
#
loop_
_entity_poly.entity_id
_entity_poly.type
_entity_poly.pdbx_seq_one_letter_code
_entity_poly.pdbx_strand_id
1 'polypeptide(L)'
;MTTITDRPVVSEASANGAAGAHDRSESTWAVKRGLAQMLKGGVIMDVVTSDQAKIAEDAGACAVMALERVPADIRKSGGVARMSDPDLIRAICESVTIPVMAKARIGHFV
;
A
#
# COMPACT_ATOMS: atom_id res chain seq x y z
N MET A 1 -5.80 -14.96 -52.74
CA MET A 1 -6.48 -14.14 -51.73
C MET A 1 -6.01 -14.63 -50.36
N THR A 2 -4.69 -14.58 -50.08
CA THR A 2 -3.99 -13.52 -49.30
C THR A 2 -4.66 -13.28 -47.93
N THR A 3 -4.04 -13.44 -46.75
CA THR A 3 -2.62 -13.63 -46.38
C THR A 3 -2.53 -14.15 -44.93
N ILE A 4 -1.87 -15.29 -44.72
CA ILE A 4 -1.12 -15.59 -43.49
C ILE A 4 0.25 -14.96 -43.73
N THR A 5 0.51 -13.79 -43.13
CA THR A 5 1.84 -13.22 -42.78
C THR A 5 1.67 -11.72 -42.49
N ASP A 6 1.59 -11.33 -41.22
CA ASP A 6 2.31 -10.15 -40.76
C ASP A 6 2.32 -10.11 -39.22
N ARG A 7 3.44 -10.52 -38.63
CA ARG A 7 4.28 -9.63 -37.83
C ARG A 7 5.54 -10.39 -37.40
N PRO A 8 6.73 -9.90 -37.77
CA PRO A 8 7.97 -10.60 -37.49
C PRO A 8 8.31 -10.57 -36.01
N VAL A 9 8.67 -11.75 -35.49
CA VAL A 9 9.48 -11.94 -34.29
C VAL A 9 10.89 -11.48 -34.63
N VAL A 10 11.25 -10.25 -34.27
CA VAL A 10 12.64 -9.81 -34.26
C VAL A 10 13.24 -10.11 -32.89
N SER A 11 13.93 -11.25 -32.85
CA SER A 11 14.99 -11.56 -31.91
C SER A 11 16.26 -10.93 -32.47
N GLU A 12 16.81 -9.93 -31.79
CA GLU A 12 18.23 -9.57 -31.92
C GLU A 12 18.85 -9.47 -30.53
N ALA A 13 19.94 -10.20 -30.37
CA ALA A 13 20.68 -10.37 -29.14
C ALA A 13 21.81 -9.33 -29.02
N SER A 14 22.09 -8.97 -27.76
CA SER A 14 23.39 -8.63 -27.18
C SER A 14 24.10 -7.33 -27.58
N ALA A 15 24.15 -6.40 -26.62
CA ALA A 15 25.34 -5.62 -26.33
C ALA A 15 25.55 -5.57 -24.80
N ASN A 16 26.70 -6.07 -24.37
CA ASN A 16 27.16 -6.16 -22.99
C ASN A 16 27.93 -4.87 -22.60
N GLY A 17 27.83 -4.45 -21.33
CA GLY A 17 28.68 -3.42 -20.69
C GLY A 17 27.91 -2.11 -20.39
N ALA A 18 27.99 -1.48 -19.22
CA ALA A 18 28.99 -1.53 -18.16
C ALA A 18 28.37 -1.19 -16.79
N ALA A 19 29.14 -1.49 -15.76
CA ALA A 19 28.84 -1.48 -14.34
C ALA A 19 28.32 -0.16 -13.76
N GLY A 20 27.48 -0.30 -12.72
CA GLY A 20 27.64 0.45 -11.48
C GLY A 20 26.85 1.75 -11.38
N ALA A 21 25.56 1.63 -11.02
CA ALA A 21 24.90 2.63 -10.19
C ALA A 21 23.95 1.90 -9.25
N HIS A 22 24.08 2.12 -7.94
CA HIS A 22 23.07 1.69 -6.97
C HIS A 22 21.76 2.42 -7.28
N ASP A 23 20.95 1.84 -8.16
CA ASP A 23 19.60 2.29 -8.40
C ASP A 23 18.77 1.89 -7.17
N ARG A 24 18.25 2.88 -6.44
CA ARG A 24 17.27 2.64 -5.38
C ARG A 24 16.07 2.01 -6.06
N SER A 25 16.03 0.69 -6.10
CA SER A 25 15.09 -0.10 -6.90
C SER A 25 13.68 0.40 -6.68
N GLU A 26 13.16 1.17 -7.64
CA GLU A 26 11.76 1.52 -7.63
C GLU A 26 10.98 0.20 -7.73
N SER A 27 10.14 -0.07 -6.73
CA SER A 27 9.28 -1.25 -6.76
C SER A 27 8.43 -1.18 -8.03
N THR A 28 8.61 -2.19 -8.90
CA THR A 28 7.95 -2.22 -10.20
C THR A 28 6.43 -2.20 -10.01
N TRP A 29 5.72 -1.67 -10.99
CA TRP A 29 4.26 -1.61 -10.98
C TRP A 29 3.61 -2.99 -10.71
N ALA A 30 4.22 -4.05 -11.25
CA ALA A 30 3.78 -5.43 -11.04
C ALA A 30 3.80 -5.82 -9.55
N VAL A 31 4.86 -5.46 -8.81
CA VAL A 31 4.98 -5.78 -7.37
C VAL A 31 3.92 -5.04 -6.55
N LYS A 32 3.72 -3.73 -6.80
CA LYS A 32 2.70 -2.93 -6.09
C LYS A 32 1.29 -3.48 -6.30
N ARG A 33 0.97 -3.87 -7.54
CA ARG A 33 -0.30 -4.53 -7.89
C ARG A 33 -0.45 -5.90 -7.21
N GLY A 34 0.63 -6.68 -7.16
CA GLY A 34 0.65 -7.98 -6.49
C GLY A 34 0.31 -7.87 -5.00
N LEU A 35 0.91 -6.91 -4.29
CA LEU A 35 0.62 -6.67 -2.87
C LEU A 35 -0.86 -6.31 -2.65
N ALA A 36 -1.43 -5.43 -3.48
CA ALA A 36 -2.84 -5.08 -3.39
C ALA A 36 -3.78 -6.25 -3.70
N GLN A 37 -3.38 -7.18 -4.57
CA GLN A 37 -4.16 -8.38 -4.90
C GLN A 37 -4.31 -9.32 -3.70
N MET A 38 -3.31 -9.38 -2.82
CA MET A 38 -3.33 -10.25 -1.62
C MET A 38 -4.40 -9.84 -0.60
N LEU A 39 -4.87 -8.60 -0.64
CA LEU A 39 -5.90 -8.09 0.27
C LEU A 39 -7.33 -8.36 -0.21
N LYS A 40 -7.51 -8.95 -1.41
CA LYS A 40 -8.84 -9.21 -1.97
C LYS A 40 -9.63 -10.22 -1.15
N GLY A 41 -10.91 -9.94 -0.96
CA GLY A 41 -11.81 -10.80 -0.19
C GLY A 41 -11.70 -10.63 1.34
N GLY A 42 -10.76 -9.81 1.81
CA GLY A 42 -10.64 -9.45 3.23
C GLY A 42 -11.31 -8.13 3.57
N VAL A 43 -11.35 -7.83 4.87
CA VAL A 43 -11.83 -6.57 5.43
C VAL A 43 -10.65 -5.78 6.01
N ILE A 44 -10.60 -4.48 5.70
CA ILE A 44 -9.63 -3.55 6.28
C ILE A 44 -10.37 -2.70 7.32
N MET A 45 -9.90 -2.69 8.57
CA MET A 45 -10.58 -1.99 9.67
C MET A 45 -9.88 -0.69 10.05
N ASP A 46 -10.64 0.41 10.17
CA ASP A 46 -10.17 1.67 10.73
C ASP A 46 -10.02 1.53 12.27
N VAL A 47 -8.84 1.81 12.81
CA VAL A 47 -8.51 1.68 14.25
C VAL A 47 -7.81 2.92 14.79
N VAL A 48 -8.08 3.26 16.05
CA VAL A 48 -7.49 4.45 16.71
C VAL A 48 -6.54 4.13 17.87
N THR A 49 -6.44 2.86 18.27
CA THR A 49 -5.53 2.40 19.32
C THR A 49 -4.93 1.02 18.99
N SER A 50 -3.80 0.68 19.60
CA SER A 50 -3.17 -0.65 19.48
C SER A 50 -4.11 -1.79 19.94
N ASP A 51 -4.93 -1.55 20.97
CA ASP A 51 -5.88 -2.56 21.45
C ASP A 51 -6.99 -2.83 20.41
N GLN A 52 -7.48 -1.79 19.74
CA GLN A 52 -8.42 -1.96 18.63
C GLN A 52 -7.79 -2.70 17.46
N ALA A 53 -6.49 -2.47 17.19
CA ALA A 53 -5.77 -3.19 16.16
C ALA A 53 -5.71 -4.70 16.44
N LYS A 54 -5.41 -5.09 17.69
CA LYS A 54 -5.42 -6.51 18.11
C LYS A 54 -6.81 -7.13 17.98
N ILE A 55 -7.85 -6.43 18.41
CA ILE A 55 -9.25 -6.90 18.26
C ILE A 55 -9.60 -7.08 16.78
N ALA A 56 -9.15 -6.18 15.90
CA ALA A 56 -9.37 -6.30 14.46
C ALA A 56 -8.64 -7.51 13.86
N GLU A 57 -7.39 -7.75 14.27
CA GLU A 57 -6.62 -8.93 13.88
C GLU A 57 -7.31 -10.23 14.33
N ASP A 58 -7.72 -10.32 15.60
CA ASP A 58 -8.43 -11.46 16.17
C ASP A 58 -9.79 -11.71 15.49
N ALA A 59 -10.45 -10.64 15.03
CA ALA A 59 -11.70 -10.71 14.27
C ALA A 59 -11.52 -11.16 12.80
N GLY A 60 -10.27 -11.36 12.35
CA GLY A 60 -9.95 -11.80 10.99
C GLY A 60 -9.85 -10.67 9.96
N ALA A 61 -9.55 -9.44 10.39
CA ALA A 61 -9.20 -8.38 9.45
C ALA A 61 -7.95 -8.76 8.63
N CYS A 62 -7.96 -8.49 7.32
CA CYS A 62 -6.79 -8.76 6.48
C CYS A 62 -5.70 -7.68 6.62
N ALA A 63 -6.08 -6.49 7.09
CA ALA A 63 -5.20 -5.36 7.38
C ALA A 63 -5.94 -4.35 8.26
N VAL A 64 -5.21 -3.41 8.85
CA VAL A 64 -5.76 -2.29 9.62
C VAL A 64 -5.35 -0.94 9.03
N MET A 65 -6.18 0.07 9.25
CA MET A 65 -5.92 1.46 8.89
C MET A 65 -5.77 2.27 10.18
N ALA A 66 -4.57 2.81 10.43
CA ALA A 66 -4.25 3.62 11.58
C ALA A 66 -4.67 5.08 11.37
N LEU A 67 -5.40 5.63 12.34
CA LEU A 67 -5.88 7.01 12.35
C LEU A 67 -6.09 7.51 13.78
N GLU A 68 -5.95 8.81 14.02
CA GLU A 68 -6.26 9.42 15.33
C GLU A 68 -7.77 9.48 15.62
N ARG A 69 -8.60 9.59 14.58
CA ARG A 69 -10.04 9.78 14.68
C ARG A 69 -10.77 9.08 13.54
N VAL A 70 -11.81 8.31 13.87
CA VAL A 70 -12.60 7.59 12.87
C VAL A 70 -13.33 8.55 11.93
N PRO A 71 -13.63 8.16 10.68
CA PRO A 71 -14.30 9.04 9.71
C PRO A 71 -15.62 9.64 10.21
N ALA A 72 -16.34 8.90 11.06
CA ALA A 72 -17.57 9.41 11.68
C ALA A 72 -17.30 10.62 12.59
N ASP A 73 -16.21 10.59 13.36
CA ASP A 73 -15.86 11.66 14.29
C ASP A 73 -15.21 12.85 13.58
N ILE A 74 -14.43 12.61 12.52
CA ILE A 74 -13.93 13.67 11.64
C ILE A 74 -15.10 14.46 11.04
N ARG A 75 -16.15 13.77 10.57
CA ARG A 75 -17.36 14.43 10.01
C ARG A 75 -18.12 15.24 11.05
N LYS A 76 -18.21 14.76 12.30
CA LYS A 76 -18.90 15.46 13.40
C LYS A 76 -18.13 16.69 13.90
N SER A 77 -16.83 16.54 14.13
CA SER A 77 -15.97 17.59 14.70
C SER A 77 -15.59 18.67 13.68
N GLY A 78 -15.61 18.34 12.39
CA GLY A 78 -15.18 19.24 11.34
C GLY A 78 -13.69 19.57 11.43
N GLY A 79 -13.29 20.64 10.75
CA GLY A 79 -11.90 21.10 10.72
C GLY A 79 -10.98 20.30 9.79
N VAL A 80 -9.67 20.53 9.92
CA VAL A 80 -8.65 19.96 9.03
C VAL A 80 -8.12 18.65 9.61
N ALA A 81 -8.42 17.54 8.97
CA ALA A 81 -7.80 16.24 9.26
C ALA A 81 -6.43 16.13 8.55
N ARG A 82 -5.39 15.75 9.30
CA ARG A 82 -4.02 15.52 8.79
C ARG A 82 -3.66 14.05 8.91
N MET A 83 -2.46 13.69 8.46
CA MET A 83 -1.86 12.39 8.76
C MET A 83 -1.74 12.24 10.28
N SER A 84 -1.94 11.03 10.77
CA SER A 84 -1.77 10.70 12.18
C SER A 84 -0.31 10.72 12.60
N ASP A 85 -0.07 10.99 13.87
CA ASP A 85 1.28 10.98 14.44
C ASP A 85 2.01 9.65 14.09
N PRO A 86 3.23 9.71 13.53
CA PRO A 86 4.04 8.53 13.25
C PRO A 86 4.24 7.61 14.46
N ASP A 87 4.26 8.13 15.68
CA ASP A 87 4.40 7.34 16.89
C ASP A 87 3.16 6.48 17.16
N LEU A 88 1.96 7.02 16.88
CA LEU A 88 0.70 6.25 16.92
C LEU A 88 0.73 5.12 15.88
N ILE A 89 1.17 5.42 14.66
CA ILE A 89 1.26 4.42 13.59
C ILE A 89 2.25 3.33 13.98
N ARG A 90 3.43 3.70 14.51
CA ARG A 90 4.46 2.75 14.95
C ARG A 90 3.94 1.84 16.07
N ALA A 91 3.25 2.39 17.05
CA ALA A 91 2.65 1.62 18.13
C ALA A 91 1.59 0.62 17.65
N ILE A 92 0.87 0.93 16.55
CA ILE A 92 -0.07 -0.02 15.93
C ILE A 92 0.71 -1.10 15.17
N CYS A 93 1.71 -0.73 14.37
CA CYS A 93 2.57 -1.67 13.65
C CYS A 93 3.25 -2.69 14.57
N GLU A 94 3.69 -2.27 15.75
CA GLU A 94 4.32 -3.15 16.74
C GLU A 94 3.31 -4.07 17.45
N SER A 95 2.02 -3.77 17.39
CA SER A 95 0.98 -4.47 18.13
C SER A 95 0.30 -5.61 17.38
N VAL A 96 0.40 -5.65 16.05
CA VAL A 96 -0.27 -6.62 15.17
C VAL A 96 0.69 -7.16 14.11
N THR A 97 0.38 -8.32 13.54
CA THR A 97 1.20 -8.96 12.49
C THR A 97 0.64 -8.70 11.10
N ILE A 98 -0.65 -8.37 10.98
CA ILE A 98 -1.29 -7.99 9.72
C ILE A 98 -0.81 -6.61 9.20
N PRO A 99 -0.86 -6.36 7.87
CA PRO A 99 -0.45 -5.10 7.28
C PRO A 99 -1.15 -3.87 7.89
N VAL A 100 -0.37 -2.81 8.12
CA VAL A 100 -0.86 -1.52 8.61
C VAL A 100 -0.82 -0.48 7.50
N MET A 101 -1.93 0.22 7.29
CA MET A 101 -2.07 1.35 6.38
C MET A 101 -2.27 2.65 7.18
N ALA A 102 -1.99 3.79 6.56
CA ALA A 102 -2.22 5.11 7.14
C ALA A 102 -2.70 6.11 6.09
N LYS A 103 -3.34 7.21 6.54
CA LYS A 103 -3.86 8.25 5.66
C LYS A 103 -2.88 9.41 5.48
N ALA A 104 -2.79 9.90 4.23
CA ALA A 104 -2.14 11.15 3.87
C ALA A 104 -3.15 12.08 3.17
N ARG A 105 -2.90 13.39 3.21
CA ARG A 105 -3.71 14.36 2.47
C ARG A 105 -3.37 14.32 0.98
N ILE A 106 -4.36 14.60 0.13
CA ILE A 106 -4.18 14.67 -1.33
C ILE A 106 -3.12 15.73 -1.65
N GLY A 107 -2.13 15.36 -2.46
CA GLY A 107 -1.05 16.26 -2.89
C GLY A 107 0.01 16.56 -1.82
N HIS A 108 -0.01 15.91 -0.67
CA HIS A 108 0.92 16.17 0.43
C HIS A 108 2.21 15.37 0.31
N PHE A 109 2.99 15.67 -0.72
CA PHE A 109 4.37 15.19 -0.90
C PHE A 109 5.33 16.22 -0.26
N VAL A 110 6.36 15.74 0.44
CA VAL A 110 7.40 16.56 1.09
C VAL A 110 8.77 16.30 0.49
#